data_AF-A0A7R5L943-F1
#
_entry.id   AF-A0A7R5L943-F1
#
_cell.length_a   1.000
_cell.length_b   1.000
_cell.length_c   1.000
_cell.angle_alpha   90.00
_cell.angle_beta   90.00
_cell.angle_gamma   90.00
#
_symmetry.space_group_name_H-M   'P 1'
#
loop_
_entity.id
_entity.type
_entity.pdbx_description
1 polymer ?
#
loop_
_entity_poly.entity_id
_entity_poly.type
_entity_poly.pdbx_seq_one_letter_code
_entity_poly.pdbx_strand_id
1 'polypeptide(L)'
;MERRPPACPRQAWMEDSSSQESRSPGLQLPSSYEVTTMQPLKLDASWLPIYKEEQEAVDSILAFVTSSNKEERDKATFLRSISVLCRSALKHGLTQGLDLFCDMYQLAENIKALLEEEPRDHLCTDLRHLSMLALEKLSLVDTALEGKAKSLLRACFSSVFWLPAEKEMPKADLALYMKTLNSMDSMLRTVVLSFPASRVSKELQGILELLLDFTRCEREAVRERAMARIDVLTRVLSDYSTLQAHANVGRGTAGPVCSGEIQLPLLGKLLGRLILFRFSEEQTSCAAFHALFALAEFIFESRLKDRADQVHWEAVTTSALCSLSARDCAKTFGKYLQSHERTDVILVAIEAMGDASILDQQVPSSLLDVALEDPDVWLTD
;
A
#
# COMPACT_ATOMS: atom_id res chain seq x y z
N MET A 1 -38.30 -45.01 -25.11
CA MET A 1 -38.09 -43.88 -24.18
C MET A 1 -37.21 -44.37 -23.05
N GLU A 2 -36.21 -43.56 -22.75
CA GLU A 2 -34.90 -43.88 -22.17
C GLU A 2 -34.97 -44.48 -20.76
N ARG A 3 -34.18 -45.53 -20.51
CA ARG A 3 -33.79 -45.95 -19.16
C ARG A 3 -32.35 -45.50 -18.91
N ARG A 4 -32.15 -44.72 -17.83
CA ARG A 4 -30.87 -44.20 -17.32
C ARG A 4 -29.84 -45.32 -17.08
N PRO A 5 -28.54 -45.07 -17.24
CA PRO A 5 -27.50 -45.99 -16.81
C PRO A 5 -27.23 -45.87 -15.29
N PRO A 6 -26.88 -46.97 -14.61
CA PRO A 6 -26.53 -46.96 -13.19
C PRO A 6 -25.12 -46.40 -12.94
N ALA A 7 -24.98 -45.83 -11.75
CA ALA A 7 -23.76 -45.26 -11.20
C ALA A 7 -22.81 -46.35 -10.68
N CYS A 8 -21.50 -46.10 -10.86
CA CYS A 8 -20.34 -46.81 -10.29
C CYS A 8 -19.86 -48.10 -11.02
N PRO A 9 -18.70 -48.06 -11.70
CA PRO A 9 -18.04 -49.25 -12.22
C PRO A 9 -16.95 -49.73 -11.25
N ARG A 10 -17.29 -50.69 -10.38
CA ARG A 10 -16.31 -51.55 -9.69
C ARG A 10 -16.90 -52.96 -9.61
N GLN A 11 -16.67 -53.75 -10.64
CA GLN A 11 -16.70 -55.22 -10.66
C GLN A 11 -16.73 -55.67 -12.13
N ALA A 12 -15.61 -55.48 -12.80
CA ALA A 12 -15.21 -56.39 -13.87
C ALA A 12 -13.98 -57.11 -13.30
N TRP A 13 -13.89 -58.42 -13.49
CA TRP A 13 -12.74 -59.25 -13.12
C TRP A 13 -12.72 -59.76 -11.66
N MET A 14 -13.76 -60.52 -11.29
CA MET A 14 -13.59 -61.67 -10.38
C MET A 14 -14.30 -62.87 -10.99
N GLU A 15 -13.51 -63.86 -11.42
CA GLU A 15 -13.78 -65.32 -11.47
C GLU A 15 -12.48 -65.93 -12.02
N ASP A 16 -11.63 -66.50 -11.16
CA ASP A 16 -11.66 -67.86 -10.62
C ASP A 16 -11.33 -68.92 -11.68
N SER A 17 -10.10 -69.44 -11.62
CA SER A 17 -9.68 -70.68 -12.30
C SER A 17 -8.37 -71.20 -11.70
N SER A 18 -8.49 -72.39 -11.15
CA SER A 18 -7.51 -73.22 -10.47
C SER A 18 -6.48 -73.90 -11.38
N SER A 19 -5.24 -74.02 -10.88
CA SER A 19 -4.25 -75.10 -11.07
C SER A 19 -3.78 -75.51 -12.47
N GLN A 20 -2.49 -75.29 -12.77
CA GLN A 20 -1.53 -76.37 -13.07
C GLN A 20 -0.07 -75.87 -13.04
N GLU A 21 0.79 -76.63 -12.35
CA GLU A 21 2.24 -76.43 -12.28
C GLU A 21 2.92 -76.76 -13.61
N SER A 22 3.83 -75.87 -14.05
CA SER A 22 4.93 -76.24 -14.92
C SER A 22 6.13 -75.33 -14.64
N ARG A 23 7.20 -75.93 -14.10
CA ARG A 23 8.48 -75.29 -13.79
C ARG A 23 9.22 -74.91 -15.07
N SER A 24 9.73 -73.68 -15.14
CA SER A 24 11.04 -73.33 -15.71
C SER A 24 11.46 -71.90 -15.32
N PRO A 25 12.76 -71.59 -15.30
CA PRO A 25 13.34 -70.62 -14.39
C PRO A 25 13.60 -69.26 -15.06
N GLY A 26 13.53 -68.20 -14.27
CA GLY A 26 14.10 -66.91 -14.66
C GLY A 26 13.15 -65.76 -14.43
N LEU A 27 13.38 -65.06 -13.32
CA LEU A 27 13.44 -63.60 -13.17
C LEU A 27 13.13 -63.28 -11.71
N GLN A 28 14.19 -62.96 -10.97
CA GLN A 28 14.09 -62.37 -9.64
C GLN A 28 13.29 -61.07 -9.75
N LEU A 29 12.25 -60.96 -8.94
CA LEU A 29 11.50 -59.73 -8.73
C LEU A 29 12.30 -58.85 -7.75
N PRO A 30 12.72 -57.61 -8.10
CA PRO A 30 13.11 -56.65 -7.08
C PRO A 30 11.85 -56.11 -6.42
N SER A 31 11.67 -56.54 -5.18
CA SER A 31 10.82 -55.90 -4.18
C SER A 31 11.30 -54.45 -3.99
N SER A 32 10.52 -53.49 -4.47
CA SER A 32 10.15 -52.24 -3.79
C SER A 32 9.60 -51.27 -4.83
N TYR A 33 8.36 -50.85 -4.65
CA TYR A 33 7.90 -49.59 -5.22
C TYR A 33 8.60 -48.50 -4.41
N GLU A 34 9.81 -48.11 -4.83
CA GLU A 34 10.36 -46.83 -4.40
C GLU A 34 9.41 -45.76 -4.94
N VAL A 35 8.53 -45.28 -4.07
CA VAL A 35 7.92 -43.97 -4.22
C VAL A 35 9.10 -43.02 -4.30
N THR A 36 9.46 -42.62 -5.51
CA THR A 36 10.42 -41.55 -5.73
C THR A 36 9.79 -40.31 -5.12
N THR A 37 10.16 -40.02 -3.87
CA THR A 37 10.00 -38.69 -3.30
C THR A 37 10.75 -37.76 -4.24
N MET A 38 10.00 -37.05 -5.08
CA MET A 38 10.51 -35.95 -5.89
C MET A 38 11.29 -35.05 -4.94
N GLN A 39 12.62 -35.06 -5.05
CA GLN A 39 13.46 -34.14 -4.30
C GLN A 39 12.97 -32.73 -4.63
N PRO A 40 12.81 -31.83 -3.64
CA PRO A 40 12.58 -30.43 -3.92
C PRO A 40 13.69 -29.97 -4.86
N LEU A 41 13.33 -29.41 -6.02
CA LEU A 41 14.29 -28.76 -6.92
C LEU A 41 15.17 -27.85 -6.05
N LYS A 42 16.48 -28.12 -6.01
CA LYS A 42 17.43 -27.22 -5.37
C LYS A 42 17.28 -25.87 -6.07
N LEU A 43 16.65 -24.95 -5.36
CA LEU A 43 16.46 -23.57 -5.78
C LEU A 43 17.83 -22.90 -5.70
N ASP A 44 18.55 -22.93 -6.83
CA ASP A 44 19.86 -22.30 -6.97
C ASP A 44 19.65 -20.82 -7.33
N ALA A 45 20.10 -19.93 -6.45
CA ALA A 45 20.08 -18.49 -6.64
C ALA A 45 21.47 -17.92 -6.99
N SER A 46 22.47 -18.78 -7.26
CA SER A 46 23.84 -18.38 -7.60
C SER A 46 23.97 -17.59 -8.90
N TRP A 47 22.92 -17.61 -9.73
CA TRP A 47 22.80 -16.80 -10.94
C TRP A 47 22.61 -15.30 -10.65
N LEU A 48 22.16 -14.92 -9.45
CA LEU A 48 22.01 -13.52 -9.06
C LEU A 48 23.39 -12.86 -8.92
N PRO A 49 23.64 -11.70 -9.58
CA PRO A 49 24.91 -11.00 -9.44
C PRO A 49 25.24 -10.63 -7.98
N ILE A 50 24.21 -10.21 -7.22
CA ILE A 50 24.34 -9.84 -5.80
C ILE A 50 24.63 -11.03 -4.88
N TYR A 51 24.45 -12.28 -5.35
CA TYR A 51 24.65 -13.48 -4.53
C TYR A 51 26.07 -13.56 -3.94
N LYS A 52 27.08 -13.10 -4.69
CA LYS A 52 28.48 -13.11 -4.22
C LYS A 52 28.74 -12.14 -3.06
N GLU A 53 27.93 -11.09 -2.94
CA GLU A 53 28.06 -10.08 -1.89
C GLU A 53 27.13 -10.36 -0.71
N GLU A 54 25.93 -10.90 -0.98
CA GLU A 54 24.87 -11.07 0.02
C GLU A 54 24.35 -12.52 0.08
N GLN A 55 25.28 -13.49 0.04
CA GLN A 55 24.95 -14.92 0.07
C GLN A 55 24.07 -15.28 1.28
N GLU A 56 24.44 -14.82 2.48
CA GLU A 56 23.70 -15.14 3.72
C GLU A 56 22.25 -14.65 3.66
N ALA A 57 22.02 -13.47 3.07
CA ALA A 57 20.68 -12.91 2.92
C ALA A 57 19.85 -13.74 1.94
N VAL A 58 20.43 -14.12 0.80
CA VAL A 58 19.76 -14.99 -0.18
C VAL A 58 19.44 -16.35 0.42
N ASP A 59 20.41 -17.00 1.05
CA ASP A 59 20.24 -18.33 1.66
C ASP A 59 19.17 -18.31 2.76
N SER A 60 19.12 -17.25 3.57
CA SER A 60 18.07 -17.05 4.58
C SER A 60 16.67 -16.91 3.96
N ILE A 61 16.56 -16.20 2.84
CA ILE A 61 15.29 -16.06 2.11
C ILE A 61 14.83 -17.42 1.59
N LEU A 62 15.74 -18.18 0.96
CA LEU A 62 15.43 -19.51 0.43
C LEU A 62 15.02 -20.48 1.55
N ALA A 63 15.74 -20.47 2.67
CA ALA A 63 15.41 -21.29 3.83
C ALA A 63 14.00 -21.00 4.35
N PHE A 64 13.62 -19.72 4.45
CA PHE A 64 12.29 -19.33 4.90
C PHE A 64 11.18 -19.72 3.92
N VAL A 65 11.40 -19.54 2.61
CA VAL A 65 10.37 -19.83 1.60
C VAL A 65 10.16 -21.34 1.44
N THR A 66 11.18 -22.14 1.74
CA THR A 66 11.12 -23.61 1.65
C THR A 66 10.71 -24.30 2.95
N SER A 67 10.71 -23.59 4.09
CA SER A 67 10.36 -24.19 5.38
C SER A 67 8.84 -24.36 5.54
N SER A 68 8.44 -25.49 6.11
CA SER A 68 7.04 -25.78 6.47
C SER A 68 6.65 -25.28 7.86
N ASN A 69 7.62 -24.97 8.71
CA ASN A 69 7.44 -24.39 10.04
C ASN A 69 8.24 -23.08 10.11
N LYS A 70 7.59 -21.99 10.53
CA LYS A 70 8.14 -20.64 10.47
C LYS A 70 8.10 -20.03 11.87
N GLU A 71 9.19 -20.17 12.61
CA GLU A 71 9.32 -19.53 13.93
C GLU A 71 9.40 -18.00 13.77
N GLU A 72 9.07 -17.25 14.82
CA GLU A 72 9.11 -15.78 14.78
C GLU A 72 10.49 -15.23 14.42
N ARG A 73 11.56 -15.89 14.91
CA ARG A 73 12.94 -15.55 14.56
C ARG A 73 13.20 -15.72 13.07
N ASP A 74 12.65 -16.75 12.44
CA ASP A 74 12.80 -17.01 11.01
C ASP A 74 12.06 -15.94 10.20
N LYS A 75 10.85 -15.56 10.63
CA LYS A 75 10.07 -14.46 10.03
C LYS A 75 10.83 -13.12 10.09
N ALA A 76 11.40 -12.78 11.24
CA ALA A 76 12.19 -11.56 11.40
C ALA A 76 13.47 -11.59 10.57
N THR A 77 14.13 -12.75 10.47
CA THR A 77 15.35 -12.93 9.69
C THR A 77 15.05 -12.78 8.20
N PHE A 78 13.98 -13.43 7.71
CA PHE A 78 13.49 -13.28 6.35
C PHE A 78 13.28 -11.82 5.94
N LEU A 79 12.54 -11.04 6.74
CA LEU A 79 12.26 -9.62 6.44
C LEU A 79 13.53 -8.75 6.43
N ARG A 80 14.46 -9.01 7.35
CA ARG A 80 15.77 -8.33 7.37
C ARG A 80 16.60 -8.69 6.15
N SER A 81 16.62 -9.96 5.76
CA SER A 81 17.37 -10.43 4.59
C SER A 81 16.85 -9.79 3.29
N ILE A 82 15.54 -9.64 3.12
CA ILE A 82 14.97 -8.89 1.98
C ILE A 82 15.48 -7.45 1.96
N SER A 83 15.44 -6.78 3.12
CA SER A 83 15.87 -5.40 3.26
C SER A 83 17.37 -5.23 2.93
N VAL A 84 18.21 -6.15 3.42
CA VAL A 84 19.66 -6.16 3.17
C VAL A 84 19.94 -6.43 1.69
N LEU A 85 19.37 -7.49 1.13
CA LEU A 85 19.56 -7.89 -0.26
C LEU A 85 19.21 -6.76 -1.23
N CYS A 86 18.01 -6.19 -1.11
CA CYS A 86 17.56 -5.13 -2.00
C CYS A 86 18.40 -3.85 -1.85
N ARG A 87 18.73 -3.46 -0.61
CA ARG A 87 19.56 -2.28 -0.34
C ARG A 87 20.97 -2.44 -0.93
N SER A 88 21.60 -3.58 -0.74
CA SER A 88 22.95 -3.84 -1.24
C SER A 88 22.95 -3.92 -2.77
N ALA A 89 21.98 -4.62 -3.36
CA ALA A 89 21.81 -4.65 -4.83
C ALA A 89 21.72 -3.24 -5.43
N LEU A 90 20.93 -2.34 -4.84
CA LEU A 90 20.81 -0.95 -5.29
C LEU A 90 22.11 -0.17 -5.10
N LYS A 91 22.74 -0.30 -3.94
CA LYS A 91 24.00 0.40 -3.63
C LYS A 91 25.14 0.00 -4.57
N HIS A 92 25.20 -1.27 -4.96
CA HIS A 92 26.25 -1.84 -5.80
C HIS A 92 25.88 -1.86 -7.29
N GLY A 93 24.67 -1.45 -7.67
CA GLY A 93 24.17 -1.51 -9.04
C GLY A 93 23.96 -2.94 -9.57
N LEU A 94 23.81 -3.92 -8.66
CA LEU A 94 23.66 -5.35 -8.94
C LEU A 94 22.19 -5.79 -8.92
N THR A 95 21.32 -5.04 -9.57
CA THR A 95 19.86 -5.27 -9.58
C THR A 95 19.39 -6.24 -10.68
N GLN A 96 20.27 -6.65 -11.59
CA GLN A 96 19.91 -7.50 -12.72
C GLN A 96 19.32 -8.84 -12.25
N GLY A 97 18.08 -9.11 -12.64
CA GLY A 97 17.34 -10.33 -12.31
C GLY A 97 16.84 -10.41 -10.87
N LEU A 98 17.04 -9.35 -10.06
CA LEU A 98 16.50 -9.30 -8.70
C LEU A 98 14.97 -9.28 -8.70
N ASP A 99 14.36 -8.63 -9.68
CA ASP A 99 12.92 -8.63 -9.96
C ASP A 99 12.37 -10.05 -10.16
N LEU A 100 13.02 -10.84 -11.02
CA LEU A 100 12.69 -12.24 -11.28
C LEU A 100 12.82 -13.09 -10.01
N PHE A 101 13.85 -12.84 -9.20
CA PHE A 101 14.00 -13.50 -7.91
C PHE A 101 12.85 -13.14 -6.97
N CYS A 102 12.51 -11.85 -6.84
CA CYS A 102 11.41 -11.40 -6.00
C CYS A 102 10.07 -12.06 -6.39
N ASP A 103 9.82 -12.21 -7.69
CA ASP A 103 8.62 -12.85 -8.21
C ASP A 103 8.62 -14.36 -8.03
N MET A 104 9.74 -15.02 -8.36
CA MET A 104 9.87 -16.48 -8.28
C MET A 104 9.65 -16.99 -6.84
N TYR A 105 10.14 -16.26 -5.84
CA TYR A 105 9.97 -16.60 -4.43
C TYR A 105 8.81 -15.86 -3.76
N GLN A 106 8.00 -15.13 -4.53
CA GLN A 106 6.79 -14.44 -4.05
C GLN A 106 7.05 -13.59 -2.80
N LEU A 107 8.14 -12.80 -2.79
CA LEU A 107 8.57 -12.08 -1.59
C LEU A 107 7.49 -11.10 -1.10
N ALA A 108 6.85 -10.39 -2.03
CA ALA A 108 5.69 -9.54 -1.76
C ALA A 108 4.58 -10.31 -1.02
N GLU A 109 4.11 -11.44 -1.56
CA GLU A 109 3.02 -12.21 -0.95
C GLU A 109 3.40 -12.80 0.41
N ASN A 110 4.65 -13.21 0.60
CA ASN A 110 5.14 -13.65 1.90
C ASN A 110 5.10 -12.50 2.93
N ILE A 111 5.53 -11.28 2.57
CA ILE A 111 5.42 -10.12 3.47
C ILE A 111 3.96 -9.83 3.80
N LYS A 112 3.07 -9.90 2.80
CA LYS A 112 1.64 -9.72 3.00
C LYS A 112 1.07 -10.73 4.00
N ALA A 113 1.36 -12.01 3.82
CA ALA A 113 0.89 -13.08 4.70
C ALA A 113 1.36 -12.83 6.15
N LEU A 114 2.62 -12.44 6.33
CA LEU A 114 3.17 -12.09 7.65
C LEU A 114 2.43 -10.93 8.32
N LEU A 115 2.05 -9.90 7.55
CA LEU A 115 1.27 -8.78 8.07
C LEU A 115 -0.18 -9.18 8.43
N GLU A 116 -0.76 -10.13 7.70
CA GLU A 116 -2.13 -10.61 7.94
C GLU A 116 -2.21 -11.59 9.12
N GLU A 117 -1.13 -12.32 9.41
CA GLU A 117 -1.00 -13.21 10.59
C GLU A 117 -0.85 -12.43 11.91
N GLU A 118 -0.37 -11.19 11.85
CA GLU A 118 -0.12 -10.37 13.04
C GLU A 118 -1.43 -9.98 13.77
N PRO A 119 -1.46 -10.05 15.11
CA PRO A 119 -2.66 -9.77 15.88
C PRO A 119 -3.03 -8.29 15.80
N ARG A 120 -4.26 -7.95 15.40
CA ARG A 120 -4.65 -6.56 15.10
C ARG A 120 -4.88 -5.67 16.32
N ASP A 121 -5.05 -6.27 17.49
CA ASP A 121 -5.45 -5.63 18.73
C ASP A 121 -4.28 -5.31 19.67
N HIS A 122 -3.07 -5.81 19.39
CA HIS A 122 -1.88 -5.50 20.18
C HIS A 122 -0.60 -5.58 19.35
N LEU A 123 0.44 -4.89 19.83
CA LEU A 123 1.76 -4.85 19.21
C LEU A 123 2.72 -5.69 20.05
N CYS A 124 3.06 -6.88 19.57
CA CYS A 124 3.92 -7.83 20.30
C CYS A 124 5.26 -8.11 19.62
N THR A 125 5.36 -7.93 18.30
CA THR A 125 6.55 -8.30 17.52
C THR A 125 7.09 -7.13 16.70
N ASP A 126 8.35 -7.26 16.28
CA ASP A 126 9.00 -6.35 15.33
C ASP A 126 8.51 -6.54 13.88
N LEU A 127 7.65 -7.54 13.60
CA LEU A 127 7.35 -7.99 12.24
C LEU A 127 6.69 -6.91 11.39
N ARG A 128 5.81 -6.09 11.97
CA ARG A 128 5.19 -4.97 11.24
C ARG A 128 6.23 -3.98 10.74
N HIS A 129 7.09 -3.48 11.64
CA HIS A 129 8.10 -2.49 11.25
C HIS A 129 9.12 -3.11 10.27
N LEU A 130 9.50 -4.38 10.46
CA LEU A 130 10.42 -5.08 9.55
C LEU A 130 9.79 -5.29 8.17
N SER A 131 8.48 -5.54 8.12
CA SER A 131 7.73 -5.65 6.87
C SER A 131 7.69 -4.32 6.13
N MET A 132 7.46 -3.20 6.84
CA MET A 132 7.51 -1.87 6.21
C MET A 132 8.91 -1.58 5.64
N LEU A 133 9.98 -1.92 6.36
CA LEU A 133 11.36 -1.75 5.87
C LEU A 133 11.66 -2.65 4.66
N ALA A 134 11.22 -3.90 4.70
CA ALA A 134 11.39 -4.83 3.59
C ALA A 134 10.64 -4.34 2.34
N LEU A 135 9.40 -3.88 2.50
CA LEU A 135 8.60 -3.31 1.40
C LEU A 135 9.20 -2.02 0.85
N GLU A 136 9.72 -1.15 1.72
CA GLU A 136 10.42 0.07 1.31
C GLU A 136 11.60 -0.26 0.37
N LYS A 137 12.39 -1.29 0.68
CA LYS A 137 13.53 -1.67 -0.17
C LYS A 137 13.10 -2.48 -1.39
N LEU A 138 12.08 -3.31 -1.24
CA LEU A 138 11.53 -4.10 -2.35
C LEU A 138 10.88 -3.21 -3.41
N SER A 139 10.25 -2.10 -3.03
CA SER A 139 9.61 -1.18 -3.98
C SER A 139 10.60 -0.51 -4.93
N LEU A 140 11.87 -0.42 -4.53
CA LEU A 140 12.94 0.15 -5.36
C LEU A 140 13.44 -0.82 -6.43
N VAL A 141 13.20 -2.12 -6.28
CA VAL A 141 13.50 -3.14 -7.29
C VAL A 141 12.49 -2.98 -8.43
N ASP A 142 12.97 -3.04 -9.68
CA ASP A 142 12.09 -2.89 -10.83
C ASP A 142 11.03 -3.99 -10.85
N THR A 143 9.81 -3.64 -11.27
CA THR A 143 8.62 -4.52 -11.39
C THR A 143 8.20 -5.37 -10.17
N ALA A 144 8.97 -5.42 -9.08
CA ALA A 144 8.78 -6.35 -7.96
C ALA A 144 7.42 -6.21 -7.23
N LEU A 145 6.83 -5.01 -7.27
CA LEU A 145 5.51 -4.72 -6.69
C LEU A 145 4.40 -4.55 -7.73
N GLU A 146 4.69 -4.79 -9.02
CA GLU A 146 3.74 -4.62 -10.10
C GLU A 146 2.49 -5.50 -9.91
N GLY A 147 1.32 -4.87 -9.92
CA GLY A 147 0.04 -5.56 -9.69
C GLY A 147 -0.23 -5.94 -8.22
N LYS A 148 0.75 -5.84 -7.31
CA LYS A 148 0.65 -6.31 -5.92
C LYS A 148 0.52 -5.17 -4.91
N ALA A 149 1.03 -3.97 -5.23
CA ALA A 149 1.12 -2.81 -4.34
C ALA A 149 -0.18 -2.48 -3.58
N LYS A 150 -1.33 -2.38 -4.28
CA LYS A 150 -2.62 -2.05 -3.64
C LYS A 150 -3.02 -3.05 -2.56
N SER A 151 -2.84 -4.34 -2.81
CA SER A 151 -3.20 -5.40 -1.86
C SER A 151 -2.25 -5.43 -0.65
N LEU A 152 -0.97 -5.20 -0.89
CA LEU A 152 0.05 -5.07 0.15
C LEU A 152 -0.21 -3.89 1.07
N LEU A 153 -0.47 -2.71 0.50
CA LEU A 153 -0.76 -1.51 1.27
C LEU A 153 -2.03 -1.67 2.11
N ARG A 154 -3.05 -2.36 1.59
CA ARG A 154 -4.24 -2.71 2.37
C ARG A 154 -3.89 -3.61 3.58
N ALA A 155 -3.00 -4.60 3.41
CA ALA A 155 -2.52 -5.42 4.53
C ALA A 155 -1.67 -4.61 5.53
N CYS A 156 -0.81 -3.71 5.04
CA CYS A 156 -0.06 -2.76 5.88
C CYS A 156 -1.00 -1.90 6.72
N PHE A 157 -1.98 -1.24 6.10
CA PHE A 157 -2.94 -0.39 6.80
C PHE A 157 -3.77 -1.21 7.79
N SER A 158 -4.28 -2.37 7.38
CA SER A 158 -5.07 -3.22 8.26
C SER A 158 -4.26 -3.77 9.45
N SER A 159 -2.97 -4.02 9.30
CA SER A 159 -2.17 -4.52 10.43
C SER A 159 -1.86 -3.42 11.46
N VAL A 160 -1.78 -2.14 11.04
CA VAL A 160 -1.36 -1.02 11.90
C VAL A 160 -2.53 -0.16 12.37
N PHE A 161 -3.52 0.11 11.52
CA PHE A 161 -4.57 1.07 11.82
C PHE A 161 -5.51 0.61 12.92
N TRP A 162 -5.61 -0.70 13.16
CA TRP A 162 -6.48 -1.27 14.18
C TRP A 162 -5.83 -1.43 15.56
N LEU A 163 -4.53 -1.09 15.69
CA LEU A 163 -3.80 -1.10 16.97
C LEU A 163 -4.46 -0.15 18.01
N PRO A 164 -4.23 -0.36 19.32
CA PRO A 164 -4.70 0.56 20.36
C PRO A 164 -4.16 1.98 20.16
N ALA A 165 -4.89 3.00 20.60
CA ALA A 165 -4.44 4.39 20.47
C ALA A 165 -3.11 4.61 21.19
N GLU A 166 -2.31 5.61 20.79
CA GLU A 166 -1.01 5.89 21.43
C GLU A 166 -1.13 6.05 22.96
N LYS A 167 -2.19 6.76 23.41
CA LYS A 167 -2.53 6.96 24.83
C LYS A 167 -2.86 5.67 25.59
N GLU A 168 -3.22 4.60 24.89
CA GLU A 168 -3.59 3.29 25.43
C GLU A 168 -2.40 2.32 25.42
N MET A 169 -1.31 2.66 24.73
CA MET A 169 -0.16 1.77 24.60
C MET A 169 0.63 1.67 25.92
N PRO A 170 1.06 0.45 26.32
CA PRO A 170 2.01 0.28 27.40
C PRO A 170 3.30 1.06 27.11
N LYS A 171 3.89 1.69 28.15
CA LYS A 171 5.12 2.48 28.01
C LYS A 171 6.28 1.69 27.39
N ALA A 172 6.33 0.37 27.63
CA ALA A 172 7.34 -0.51 27.06
C ALA A 172 7.22 -0.63 25.53
N ASP A 173 6.00 -0.55 25.00
CA ASP A 173 5.70 -0.78 23.58
C ASP A 173 5.67 0.52 22.77
N LEU A 174 5.65 1.69 23.43
CA LEU A 174 5.57 2.99 22.78
C LEU A 174 6.71 3.22 21.78
N ALA A 175 7.94 2.79 22.11
CA ALA A 175 9.08 2.93 21.21
C ALA A 175 8.88 2.10 19.92
N LEU A 176 8.37 0.87 20.05
CA LEU A 176 8.08 -0.02 18.92
C LEU A 176 6.89 0.48 18.10
N TYR A 177 5.88 1.04 18.76
CA TYR A 177 4.73 1.67 18.12
C TYR A 177 5.16 2.84 17.24
N MET A 178 5.92 3.79 17.78
CA MET A 178 6.45 4.93 17.03
C MET A 178 7.36 4.49 15.88
N LYS A 179 8.21 3.49 16.12
CA LYS A 179 9.06 2.90 15.08
C LYS A 179 8.22 2.32 13.94
N THR A 180 7.15 1.59 14.25
CA THR A 180 6.23 1.01 13.26
C THR A 180 5.56 2.09 12.42
N LEU A 181 5.05 3.15 13.06
CA LEU A 181 4.44 4.28 12.38
C LEU A 181 5.44 5.00 11.45
N ASN A 182 6.63 5.29 11.95
CA ASN A 182 7.68 5.95 11.15
C ASN A 182 8.15 5.09 9.97
N SER A 183 8.27 3.77 10.16
CA SER A 183 8.62 2.85 9.07
C SER A 183 7.52 2.79 8.01
N MET A 184 6.24 2.85 8.40
CA MET A 184 5.14 2.95 7.43
C MET A 184 5.19 4.26 6.63
N ASP A 185 5.52 5.38 7.28
CA ASP A 185 5.65 6.67 6.59
C ASP A 185 6.82 6.68 5.60
N SER A 186 7.96 6.15 6.01
CA SER A 186 9.13 5.95 5.14
C SER A 186 8.77 5.08 3.93
N MET A 187 8.15 3.92 4.20
CA MET A 187 7.70 2.99 3.16
C MET A 187 6.74 3.64 2.17
N LEU A 188 5.71 4.35 2.62
CA LEU A 188 4.74 5.02 1.74
C LEU A 188 5.41 6.04 0.83
N ARG A 189 6.31 6.87 1.37
CA ARG A 189 7.08 7.84 0.58
C ARG A 189 7.87 7.13 -0.51
N THR A 190 8.64 6.10 -0.15
CA THR A 190 9.50 5.38 -1.10
C THR A 190 8.69 4.63 -2.15
N VAL A 191 7.57 4.00 -1.78
CA VAL A 191 6.68 3.30 -2.73
C VAL A 191 6.16 4.28 -3.78
N VAL A 192 5.65 5.45 -3.36
CA VAL A 192 5.12 6.44 -4.31
C VAL A 192 6.20 7.01 -5.23
N LEU A 193 7.40 7.27 -4.70
CA LEU A 193 8.54 7.74 -5.49
C LEU A 193 9.11 6.66 -6.41
N SER A 194 8.86 5.37 -6.12
CA SER A 194 9.32 4.25 -6.94
C SER A 194 8.42 3.95 -8.15
N PHE A 195 7.20 4.52 -8.21
CA PHE A 195 6.30 4.27 -9.33
C PHE A 195 6.81 4.89 -10.63
N PRO A 196 6.66 4.20 -11.77
CA PRO A 196 6.92 4.79 -13.08
C PRO A 196 6.06 6.03 -13.33
N ALA A 197 6.62 6.97 -14.09
CA ALA A 197 5.95 8.21 -14.50
C ALA A 197 4.54 8.02 -15.07
N SER A 198 4.38 7.00 -15.92
CA SER A 198 3.11 6.67 -16.57
C SER A 198 2.04 6.14 -15.62
N ARG A 199 2.42 5.76 -14.38
CA ARG A 199 1.55 5.06 -13.42
C ARG A 199 1.36 5.80 -12.12
N VAL A 200 2.26 6.72 -11.75
CA VAL A 200 2.24 7.39 -10.44
C VAL A 200 0.87 7.98 -10.11
N SER A 201 0.23 8.68 -11.05
CA SER A 201 -1.11 9.28 -10.86
C SER A 201 -2.15 8.24 -10.46
N LYS A 202 -2.22 7.13 -11.19
CA LYS A 202 -3.19 6.05 -10.96
C LYS A 202 -2.91 5.30 -9.65
N GLU A 203 -1.65 4.97 -9.38
CA GLU A 203 -1.26 4.24 -8.18
C GLU A 203 -1.49 5.09 -6.93
N LEU A 204 -1.05 6.36 -6.94
CA LEU A 204 -1.25 7.30 -5.84
C LEU A 204 -2.74 7.55 -5.58
N GLN A 205 -3.55 7.72 -6.64
CA GLN A 205 -5.00 7.79 -6.51
C GLN A 205 -5.54 6.55 -5.77
N GLY A 206 -5.13 5.36 -6.19
CA GLY A 206 -5.55 4.12 -5.54
C GLY A 206 -5.15 3.99 -4.07
N ILE A 207 -4.02 4.58 -3.67
CA ILE A 207 -3.57 4.61 -2.26
C ILE A 207 -4.40 5.60 -1.44
N LEU A 208 -4.63 6.80 -1.98
CA LEU A 208 -5.45 7.82 -1.32
C LEU A 208 -6.90 7.35 -1.15
N GLU A 209 -7.48 6.66 -2.13
CA GLU A 209 -8.79 6.00 -2.01
C GLU A 209 -8.84 5.04 -0.82
N LEU A 210 -7.82 4.16 -0.69
CA LEU A 210 -7.74 3.24 0.44
C LEU A 210 -7.68 3.97 1.78
N LEU A 211 -6.91 5.06 1.87
CA LEU A 211 -6.80 5.85 3.10
C LEU A 211 -8.10 6.58 3.43
N LEU A 212 -8.79 7.12 2.42
CA LEU A 212 -10.08 7.78 2.59
C LEU A 212 -11.13 6.81 3.16
N ASP A 213 -11.14 5.54 2.76
CA ASP A 213 -12.02 4.52 3.36
C ASP A 213 -11.80 4.40 4.88
N PHE A 214 -10.55 4.45 5.34
CA PHE A 214 -10.25 4.38 6.77
C PHE A 214 -10.62 5.65 7.54
N THR A 215 -10.67 6.81 6.89
CA THR A 215 -11.17 8.03 7.54
C THR A 215 -12.68 7.97 7.84
N ARG A 216 -13.41 6.99 7.30
CA ARG A 216 -14.84 6.73 7.60
C ARG A 216 -15.06 5.76 8.76
N CYS A 217 -13.99 5.19 9.33
CA CYS A 217 -14.13 4.26 10.45
C CYS A 217 -14.62 4.98 11.72
N GLU A 218 -15.43 4.29 12.52
CA GLU A 218 -15.96 4.81 13.80
C GLU A 218 -14.85 5.06 14.85
N ARG A 219 -13.78 4.26 14.82
CA ARG A 219 -12.66 4.38 15.76
C ARG A 219 -11.77 5.57 15.40
N GLU A 220 -11.72 6.57 16.28
CA GLU A 220 -10.87 7.77 16.15
C GLU A 220 -9.41 7.42 15.83
N ALA A 221 -8.80 6.47 16.56
CA ALA A 221 -7.40 6.07 16.32
C ALA A 221 -7.13 5.52 14.90
N VAL A 222 -8.14 4.94 14.23
CA VAL A 222 -8.05 4.50 12.84
C VAL A 222 -8.03 5.73 11.92
N ARG A 223 -8.93 6.69 12.18
CA ARG A 223 -9.03 7.95 11.42
C ARG A 223 -7.75 8.79 11.56
N GLU A 224 -7.23 8.92 12.77
CA GLU A 224 -5.96 9.61 13.07
C GLU A 224 -4.81 9.07 12.24
N ARG A 225 -4.62 7.76 12.24
CA ARG A 225 -3.55 7.11 11.46
C ARG A 225 -3.75 7.29 9.97
N ALA A 226 -4.97 7.11 9.47
CA ALA A 226 -5.28 7.33 8.07
C ALA A 226 -4.97 8.78 7.65
N MET A 227 -5.40 9.76 8.44
CA MET A 227 -5.16 11.18 8.18
C MET A 227 -3.67 11.53 8.23
N ALA A 228 -2.91 10.95 9.17
CA ALA A 228 -1.46 11.12 9.22
C ALA A 228 -0.75 10.57 7.96
N ARG A 229 -1.25 9.47 7.36
CA ARG A 229 -0.71 8.96 6.09
C ARG A 229 -1.13 9.79 4.89
N ILE A 230 -2.34 10.35 4.91
CA ILE A 230 -2.77 11.32 3.90
C ILE A 230 -1.83 12.54 3.92
N ASP A 231 -1.53 13.11 5.10
CA ASP A 231 -0.55 14.19 5.25
C ASP A 231 0.82 13.84 4.65
N VAL A 232 1.33 12.65 4.93
CA VAL A 232 2.60 12.18 4.35
C VAL A 232 2.56 12.17 2.83
N LEU A 233 1.48 11.68 2.23
CA LEU A 233 1.35 11.59 0.77
C LEU A 233 1.12 12.96 0.12
N THR A 234 0.37 13.86 0.75
CA THR A 234 0.19 15.23 0.25
C THR A 234 1.49 16.03 0.27
N ARG A 235 2.37 15.79 1.25
CA ARG A 235 3.74 16.36 1.25
C ARG A 235 4.62 15.77 0.15
N VAL A 236 4.49 14.47 -0.14
CA VAL A 236 5.18 13.88 -1.29
C VAL A 236 4.69 14.49 -2.60
N LEU A 237 3.42 14.86 -2.71
CA LEU A 237 2.87 15.54 -3.88
C LEU A 237 3.44 16.95 -4.07
N SER A 238 3.49 17.75 -3.01
CA SER A 238 4.09 19.10 -3.07
C SER A 238 5.57 19.03 -3.46
N ASP A 239 6.30 18.08 -2.87
CA ASP A 239 7.75 17.94 -3.03
C ASP A 239 8.14 16.95 -4.15
N TYR A 240 7.19 16.50 -4.99
CA TYR A 240 7.42 15.33 -5.85
C TYR A 240 8.61 15.52 -6.78
N SER A 241 8.70 16.68 -7.44
CA SER A 241 9.76 17.01 -8.38
C SER A 241 11.16 17.00 -7.74
N THR A 242 11.28 17.44 -6.48
CA THR A 242 12.56 17.48 -5.76
C THR A 242 12.93 16.10 -5.21
N LEU A 243 11.95 15.38 -4.66
CA LEU A 243 12.14 14.05 -4.07
C LEU A 243 12.45 12.98 -5.13
N GLN A 244 11.81 13.04 -6.30
CA GLN A 244 12.02 12.06 -7.35
C GLN A 244 13.44 12.13 -7.94
N ALA A 245 14.02 13.31 -8.05
CA ALA A 245 15.41 13.49 -8.48
C ALA A 245 16.40 12.74 -7.57
N HIS A 246 16.10 12.64 -6.26
CA HIS A 246 16.89 11.87 -5.31
C HIS A 246 16.63 10.36 -5.37
N ALA A 247 15.41 9.94 -5.68
CA ALA A 247 15.02 8.53 -5.77
C ALA A 247 15.56 7.83 -7.03
N ASN A 248 15.76 8.56 -8.13
CA ASN A 248 16.15 8.01 -9.43
C ASN A 248 17.67 7.81 -9.63
N VAL A 249 18.49 7.97 -8.58
CA VAL A 249 19.93 7.65 -8.66
C VAL A 249 20.10 6.13 -8.82
N GLY A 250 20.03 5.66 -10.08
CA GLY A 250 20.18 4.24 -10.45
C GLY A 250 19.12 3.68 -11.40
N ARG A 251 18.09 4.45 -11.82
CA ARG A 251 17.02 3.97 -12.72
C ARG A 251 17.11 4.64 -14.09
N GLY A 252 17.02 3.85 -15.17
CA GLY A 252 17.25 4.28 -16.56
C GLY A 252 16.17 5.23 -17.14
N THR A 253 16.63 6.06 -18.08
CA THR A 253 16.01 6.87 -19.17
C THR A 253 14.63 7.51 -19.08
N ALA A 254 13.75 7.19 -18.12
CA ALA A 254 12.51 7.93 -17.94
C ALA A 254 12.84 9.28 -17.28
N GLY A 255 12.52 10.38 -17.96
CA GLY A 255 12.75 11.74 -17.45
C GLY A 255 11.99 11.99 -16.14
N PRO A 256 12.43 12.98 -15.33
CA PRO A 256 11.74 13.33 -14.09
C PRO A 256 10.31 13.81 -14.40
N VAL A 257 9.34 13.33 -13.63
CA VAL A 257 7.95 13.76 -13.64
C VAL A 257 7.87 15.05 -12.84
N CYS A 258 7.39 16.11 -13.48
CA CYS A 258 7.04 17.32 -12.74
C CYS A 258 5.74 17.10 -11.95
N SER A 259 5.63 17.68 -10.76
CA SER A 259 4.42 17.59 -9.92
C SER A 259 3.15 17.98 -10.70
N GLY A 260 3.24 18.94 -11.62
CA GLY A 260 2.11 19.36 -12.47
C GLY A 260 1.65 18.37 -13.56
N GLU A 261 2.34 17.24 -13.76
CA GLU A 261 1.88 16.16 -14.64
C GLU A 261 1.06 15.10 -13.89
N ILE A 262 1.05 15.17 -12.56
CA ILE A 262 0.27 14.27 -11.72
C ILE A 262 -1.19 14.72 -11.73
N GLN A 263 -2.07 13.83 -12.19
CA GLN A 263 -3.50 14.05 -12.18
C GLN A 263 -4.13 13.27 -11.03
N LEU A 264 -4.97 13.93 -10.23
CA LEU A 264 -5.68 13.33 -9.11
C LEU A 264 -7.19 13.52 -9.30
N PRO A 265 -7.87 12.61 -10.01
CA PRO A 265 -9.32 12.67 -10.18
C PRO A 265 -10.12 12.75 -8.86
N LEU A 266 -9.57 12.24 -7.75
CA LEU A 266 -10.20 12.29 -6.43
C LEU A 266 -9.94 13.59 -5.65
N LEU A 267 -9.31 14.60 -6.26
CA LEU A 267 -8.85 15.81 -5.59
C LEU A 267 -9.96 16.51 -4.80
N GLY A 268 -11.15 16.63 -5.40
CA GLY A 268 -12.33 17.19 -4.74
C GLY A 268 -12.72 16.44 -3.47
N LYS A 269 -12.77 15.10 -3.54
CA LYS A 269 -13.11 14.25 -2.39
C LYS A 269 -12.07 14.37 -1.28
N LEU A 270 -10.79 14.32 -1.65
CA LEU A 270 -9.68 14.49 -0.71
C LEU A 270 -9.78 15.85 -0.01
N LEU A 271 -9.95 16.93 -0.77
CA LEU A 271 -10.05 18.28 -0.21
C LEU A 271 -11.25 18.41 0.72
N GLY A 272 -12.44 17.94 0.31
CA GLY A 272 -13.64 17.96 1.15
C GLY A 272 -13.39 17.24 2.47
N ARG A 273 -12.76 16.06 2.43
CA ARG A 273 -12.43 15.29 3.63
C ARG A 273 -11.46 16.03 4.53
N LEU A 274 -10.41 16.62 3.97
CA LEU A 274 -9.42 17.38 4.72
C LEU A 274 -10.02 18.63 5.38
N ILE A 275 -10.92 19.35 4.71
CA ILE A 275 -11.62 20.50 5.30
C ILE A 275 -12.47 20.03 6.49
N LEU A 276 -13.23 18.94 6.34
CA LEU A 276 -14.04 18.41 7.44
C LEU A 276 -13.19 18.09 8.69
N PHE A 277 -12.08 17.36 8.52
CA PHE A 277 -11.22 16.98 9.65
C PHE A 277 -10.39 18.13 10.21
N ARG A 278 -10.06 19.15 9.41
CA ARG A 278 -9.35 20.34 9.89
C ARG A 278 -10.11 21.03 11.02
N PHE A 279 -11.43 21.09 10.92
CA PHE A 279 -12.29 21.75 11.90
C PHE A 279 -12.96 20.78 12.88
N SER A 280 -12.51 19.51 12.91
CA SER A 280 -12.93 18.54 13.92
C SER A 280 -12.18 18.76 15.25
N GLU A 281 -12.77 18.30 16.36
CA GLU A 281 -12.14 18.31 17.68
C GLU A 281 -11.11 17.18 17.89
N GLU A 282 -11.03 16.25 16.94
CA GLU A 282 -10.13 15.10 16.96
C GLU A 282 -8.66 15.48 16.74
N GLN A 283 -7.77 14.57 17.14
CA GLN A 283 -6.32 14.71 16.93
C GLN A 283 -5.94 14.73 15.43
N THR A 284 -6.88 14.43 14.54
CA THR A 284 -6.80 14.55 13.07
C THR A 284 -6.65 15.98 12.56
N SER A 285 -7.07 17.01 13.32
CA SER A 285 -7.09 18.41 12.84
C SER A 285 -5.71 18.91 12.40
N CYS A 286 -4.65 18.54 13.12
CA CYS A 286 -3.28 18.96 12.81
C CYS A 286 -2.77 18.32 11.51
N ALA A 287 -2.98 17.00 11.36
CA ALA A 287 -2.61 16.30 10.13
C ALA A 287 -3.40 16.80 8.93
N ALA A 288 -4.71 17.03 9.08
CA ALA A 288 -5.55 17.59 8.04
C ALA A 288 -5.10 19.00 7.62
N PHE A 289 -4.67 19.84 8.57
CA PHE A 289 -4.11 21.16 8.29
C PHE A 289 -2.85 21.09 7.43
N HIS A 290 -1.88 20.28 7.83
CA HIS A 290 -0.64 20.13 7.07
C HIS A 290 -0.92 19.58 5.66
N ALA A 291 -1.84 18.62 5.56
CA ALA A 291 -2.27 18.08 4.29
C ALA A 291 -2.92 19.13 3.38
N LEU A 292 -3.82 19.97 3.91
CA LEU A 292 -4.41 21.08 3.16
C LEU A 292 -3.37 22.06 2.65
N PHE A 293 -2.39 22.39 3.50
CA PHE A 293 -1.31 23.30 3.13
C PHE A 293 -0.48 22.74 1.97
N ALA A 294 -0.01 21.49 2.08
CA ALA A 294 0.76 20.84 1.02
C ALA A 294 -0.06 20.68 -0.27
N LEU A 295 -1.37 20.40 -0.14
CA LEU A 295 -2.26 20.28 -1.30
C LEU A 295 -2.48 21.64 -2.00
N ALA A 296 -2.49 22.75 -1.26
CA ALA A 296 -2.54 24.08 -1.86
C ALA A 296 -1.31 24.36 -2.74
N GLU A 297 -0.12 24.01 -2.26
CA GLU A 297 1.12 24.11 -3.03
C GLU A 297 1.08 23.23 -4.28
N PHE A 298 0.62 21.98 -4.15
CA PHE A 298 0.46 21.07 -5.28
C PHE A 298 -0.55 21.57 -6.34
N ILE A 299 -1.71 22.07 -5.91
CA ILE A 299 -2.73 22.64 -6.80
C ILE A 299 -2.16 23.85 -7.54
N PHE A 300 -1.39 24.69 -6.85
CA PHE A 300 -0.76 25.84 -7.47
C PHE A 300 0.20 25.43 -8.60
N GLU A 301 1.15 24.54 -8.31
CA GLU A 301 2.14 24.07 -9.30
C GLU A 301 1.49 23.34 -10.49
N SER A 302 0.44 22.56 -10.24
CA SER A 302 -0.27 21.84 -11.31
C SER A 302 -1.13 22.74 -12.19
N ARG A 303 -1.70 23.83 -11.64
CA ARG A 303 -2.64 24.71 -12.37
C ARG A 303 -1.99 25.95 -12.99
N LEU A 304 -0.75 26.30 -12.60
CA LEU A 304 0.04 27.40 -13.21
C LEU A 304 0.23 27.23 -14.73
N LYS A 305 0.36 25.99 -15.22
CA LYS A 305 0.59 25.71 -16.65
C LYS A 305 -0.66 25.97 -17.52
N ASP A 306 -1.86 25.86 -16.96
CA ASP A 306 -3.12 26.01 -17.70
C ASP A 306 -3.61 27.46 -17.78
N ARG A 307 -3.05 28.38 -16.98
CA ARG A 307 -3.55 29.77 -16.86
C ARG A 307 -2.44 30.82 -16.94
N ALA A 308 -1.66 30.81 -18.00
CA ALA A 308 -0.61 31.81 -18.24
C ALA A 308 -1.13 33.26 -18.29
N ASP A 309 -2.44 33.50 -18.53
CA ASP A 309 -2.96 34.83 -18.82
C ASP A 309 -3.91 35.45 -17.78
N GLN A 310 -4.29 34.76 -16.70
CA GLN A 310 -5.28 35.32 -15.77
C GLN A 310 -5.22 34.62 -14.41
N VAL A 311 -4.60 35.29 -13.43
CA VAL A 311 -4.94 35.37 -12.00
C VAL A 311 -3.65 35.70 -11.24
N HIS A 312 -3.55 36.95 -10.78
CA HIS A 312 -2.63 37.30 -9.70
C HIS A 312 -3.09 36.53 -8.45
N TRP A 313 -2.34 35.49 -8.07
CA TRP A 313 -2.63 34.71 -6.89
C TRP A 313 -2.23 35.50 -5.64
N GLU A 314 -3.19 35.72 -4.74
CA GLU A 314 -2.86 36.00 -3.35
C GLU A 314 -2.43 34.68 -2.72
N ALA A 315 -1.12 34.51 -2.54
CA ALA A 315 -0.60 34.18 -1.22
C ALA A 315 -1.52 33.39 -0.27
N VAL A 316 -1.99 32.16 -0.56
CA VAL A 316 -2.57 31.30 0.49
C VAL A 316 -1.42 30.85 1.38
N THR A 317 -1.00 31.77 2.22
CA THR A 317 0.05 31.57 3.21
C THR A 317 -0.45 30.63 4.29
N THR A 318 0.46 29.97 4.99
CA THR A 318 0.12 29.16 6.17
C THR A 318 -0.68 29.99 7.18
N SER A 319 -0.35 31.28 7.33
CA SER A 319 -1.07 32.21 8.20
C SER A 319 -2.48 32.54 7.71
N ALA A 320 -2.70 32.61 6.39
CA ALA A 320 -4.04 32.74 5.82
C ALA A 320 -4.88 31.49 6.09
N LEU A 321 -4.38 30.29 5.81
CA LEU A 321 -5.11 29.04 6.06
C LEU A 321 -5.44 28.80 7.55
N CYS A 322 -4.59 29.28 8.45
CA CYS A 322 -4.83 29.20 9.89
C CYS A 322 -6.08 29.98 10.35
N SER A 323 -6.47 31.04 9.66
CA SER A 323 -7.57 31.93 10.07
C SER A 323 -8.87 31.71 9.30
N LEU A 324 -8.88 30.85 8.28
CA LEU A 324 -10.08 30.60 7.49
C LEU A 324 -11.10 29.78 8.28
N SER A 325 -12.38 30.13 8.10
CA SER A 325 -13.49 29.23 8.42
C SER A 325 -13.54 28.06 7.42
N ALA A 326 -14.26 26.99 7.74
CA ALA A 326 -14.49 25.87 6.79
C ALA A 326 -15.07 26.35 5.46
N ARG A 327 -16.01 27.29 5.54
CA ARG A 327 -16.64 27.96 4.42
C ARG A 327 -15.65 28.77 3.58
N ASP A 328 -14.82 29.58 4.21
CA ASP A 328 -13.83 30.41 3.50
C ASP A 328 -12.71 29.57 2.90
N CYS A 329 -12.35 28.47 3.57
CA CYS A 329 -11.44 27.46 3.06
C CYS A 329 -11.98 26.86 1.76
N ALA A 330 -13.22 26.38 1.76
CA ALA A 330 -13.88 25.85 0.57
C ALA A 330 -13.93 26.88 -0.57
N LYS A 331 -14.37 28.12 -0.30
CA LYS A 331 -14.39 29.19 -1.30
C LYS A 331 -13.00 29.50 -1.87
N THR A 332 -11.96 29.45 -1.05
CA THR A 332 -10.58 29.72 -1.47
C THR A 332 -10.08 28.64 -2.42
N PHE A 333 -10.23 27.36 -2.07
CA PHE A 333 -9.83 26.27 -2.94
C PHE A 333 -10.72 26.14 -4.19
N GLY A 334 -12.04 26.37 -4.06
CA GLY A 334 -13.01 26.21 -5.14
C GLY A 334 -12.70 27.04 -6.40
N LYS A 335 -12.00 28.17 -6.25
CA LYS A 335 -11.50 29.00 -7.36
C LYS A 335 -10.54 28.25 -8.30
N TYR A 336 -9.84 27.24 -7.79
CA TYR A 336 -8.80 26.48 -8.50
C TYR A 336 -9.26 25.07 -8.89
N LEU A 337 -10.43 24.65 -8.40
CA LEU A 337 -11.01 23.36 -8.70
C LEU A 337 -11.78 23.38 -10.03
N GLN A 338 -11.74 22.25 -10.73
CA GLN A 338 -12.64 21.93 -11.84
C GLN A 338 -14.06 21.69 -11.32
N SER A 339 -15.06 21.76 -12.21
CA SER A 339 -16.48 21.57 -11.89
C SER A 339 -16.73 20.31 -11.05
N HIS A 340 -16.35 19.14 -11.56
CA HIS A 340 -16.54 17.88 -10.84
C HIS A 340 -15.79 17.82 -9.50
N GLU A 341 -14.62 18.46 -9.40
CA GLU A 341 -13.85 18.52 -8.15
C GLU A 341 -14.60 19.35 -7.10
N ARG A 342 -15.28 20.44 -7.48
CA ARG A 342 -16.14 21.21 -6.57
C ARG A 342 -17.34 20.40 -6.14
N THR A 343 -18.00 19.73 -7.07
CA THR A 343 -19.15 18.88 -6.77
C THR A 343 -18.76 17.73 -5.82
N ASP A 344 -17.59 17.12 -6.00
CA ASP A 344 -17.04 16.12 -5.09
C ASP A 344 -16.85 16.63 -3.65
N VAL A 345 -16.42 17.90 -3.46
CA VAL A 345 -16.33 18.52 -2.13
C VAL A 345 -17.71 18.56 -1.46
N ILE A 346 -18.74 18.93 -2.21
CA ILE A 346 -20.11 19.00 -1.71
C ILE A 346 -20.68 17.62 -1.41
N LEU A 347 -20.42 16.63 -2.27
CA LEU A 347 -20.82 15.24 -2.01
C LEU A 347 -20.22 14.71 -0.71
N VAL A 348 -18.95 15.00 -0.43
CA VAL A 348 -18.31 14.63 0.84
C VAL A 348 -18.98 15.32 2.04
N ALA A 349 -19.41 16.58 1.89
CA ALA A 349 -20.16 17.27 2.94
C ALA A 349 -21.54 16.62 3.17
N ILE A 350 -22.27 16.25 2.11
CA ILE A 350 -23.56 15.56 2.20
C ILE A 350 -23.41 14.21 2.90
N GLU A 351 -22.39 13.42 2.54
CA GLU A 351 -22.09 12.15 3.20
C GLU A 351 -21.83 12.38 4.70
N ALA A 352 -21.02 13.38 5.05
CA ALA A 352 -20.69 13.69 6.44
C ALA A 352 -21.89 14.16 7.28
N MET A 353 -22.92 14.76 6.65
CA MET A 353 -24.17 15.08 7.35
C MET A 353 -24.91 13.82 7.84
N GLY A 354 -24.73 12.69 7.15
CA GLY A 354 -25.27 11.38 7.56
C GLY A 354 -24.50 10.71 8.70
N ASP A 355 -23.24 11.09 8.92
CA ASP A 355 -22.31 10.44 9.86
C ASP A 355 -22.10 11.27 11.13
N ALA A 356 -23.19 11.64 11.82
CA ALA A 356 -23.15 12.49 13.02
C ALA A 356 -22.35 11.90 14.22
N SER A 357 -21.96 10.63 14.15
CA SER A 357 -21.10 9.98 15.15
C SER A 357 -19.61 10.29 14.96
N ILE A 358 -19.22 10.85 13.81
CA ILE A 358 -17.82 11.06 13.41
C ILE A 358 -17.44 12.54 13.39
N LEU A 359 -18.33 13.42 12.90
CA LEU A 359 -18.04 14.84 12.76
C LEU A 359 -19.20 15.70 13.29
N ASP A 360 -18.85 16.86 13.84
CA ASP A 360 -19.82 17.91 14.12
C ASP A 360 -20.48 18.37 12.81
N GLN A 361 -21.82 18.48 12.82
CA GLN A 361 -22.61 18.84 11.64
C GLN A 361 -22.45 20.32 11.22
N GLN A 362 -21.87 21.17 12.05
CA GLN A 362 -21.61 22.58 11.75
C GLN A 362 -20.66 22.73 10.56
N VAL A 363 -19.61 21.91 10.49
CA VAL A 363 -18.60 22.00 9.43
C VAL A 363 -19.16 21.57 8.08
N PRO A 364 -19.78 20.37 7.92
CA PRO A 364 -20.43 20.01 6.67
C PRO A 364 -21.57 20.98 6.29
N SER A 365 -22.37 21.46 7.24
CA SER A 365 -23.43 22.46 6.96
C SER A 365 -22.86 23.74 6.35
N SER A 366 -21.73 24.23 6.89
CA SER A 366 -21.04 25.41 6.36
C SER A 366 -20.53 25.22 4.93
N LEU A 367 -20.21 23.98 4.53
CA LEU A 367 -19.83 23.65 3.15
C LEU A 367 -21.05 23.61 2.21
N LEU A 368 -22.18 23.07 2.69
CA LEU A 368 -23.43 23.07 1.92
C LEU A 368 -23.95 24.49 1.67
N ASP A 369 -23.81 25.39 2.64
CA ASP A 369 -24.15 26.81 2.48
C ASP A 369 -23.39 27.47 1.32
N VAL A 370 -22.14 27.06 1.07
CA VAL A 370 -21.37 27.56 -0.09
C VAL A 370 -22.03 27.16 -1.40
N ALA A 371 -22.51 25.93 -1.50
CA ALA A 371 -23.19 25.45 -2.70
C ALA A 371 -24.57 26.09 -2.88
N LEU A 372 -25.28 26.39 -1.78
CA LEU A 372 -26.58 27.07 -1.83
C LEU A 372 -26.46 28.55 -2.25
N GLU A 373 -25.35 29.19 -1.94
CA GLU A 373 -25.09 30.58 -2.35
C GLU A 373 -24.77 30.73 -3.84
N ASP A 374 -24.06 29.75 -4.41
CA ASP A 374 -23.65 29.76 -5.81
C ASP A 374 -23.76 28.36 -6.44
N PRO A 375 -25.00 27.86 -6.63
CA PRO A 375 -25.22 26.51 -7.12
C PRO A 375 -24.69 26.31 -8.54
N ASP A 376 -24.73 27.36 -9.37
CA ASP A 376 -24.22 27.36 -10.74
C ASP A 376 -22.69 27.20 -10.82
N VAL A 377 -21.97 27.36 -9.71
CA VAL A 377 -20.52 27.14 -9.63
C VAL A 377 -20.19 25.80 -8.98
N TRP A 378 -20.95 25.37 -7.98
CA TRP A 378 -20.62 24.21 -7.14
C TRP A 378 -21.34 22.92 -7.53
N LEU A 379 -22.46 23.01 -8.26
CA LEU A 379 -23.33 21.89 -8.64
C LEU A 379 -23.47 21.82 -10.17
N THR A 380 -22.33 21.71 -10.86
CA THR A 380 -22.27 21.87 -12.33
C THR A 380 -22.23 20.57 -13.12
N ASP A 381 -22.16 19.42 -12.44
CA ASP A 381 -22.06 18.08 -13.03
C ASP A 381 -23.16 17.13 -12.55
#